data_AF-F7W8W9-F1
#
_entry.id   AF-F7W8W9-F1
#
_cell.length_a   1.000
_cell.length_b   1.000
_cell.length_c   1.000
_cell.angle_alpha   90.00
_cell.angle_beta   90.00
_cell.angle_gamma   90.00
#
_symmetry.space_group_name_H-M   'P 1'
#
loop_
_entity.id
_entity.type
_entity.pdbx_description
1 polymer ?
#
loop_
_entity_poly.entity_id
_entity_poly.type
_entity_poly.pdbx_seq_one_letter_code
_entity_poly.pdbx_strand_id
1 'polypeptide(L)'
;MTALQPYFAEVCQTTAGLLTSNTCTPCLYHIRHLTTSLPRSASQHKIATRSLSSTSSTSTLQRRSIHQSHRSRSSPPQQAKGALLNRINPFQPSSSFRLYSTAPPEPTITPIFEPVTCTFQYLVADPLTSFAAIIDPVLDYSPLDNSISTTSADSLLSVIRSKGYKIAWILETHAHADHLSASSYLQKRKRYGVPEEEVKSVFGHLFDDDEIFHIGTLSAQAIHLPGHTPDHLGYRIGNNVFCGDSLFNADIGTARCDFPGGSAHDLYHSGRKLLQSLPEEAKIWTGHDYPPEDRKEPVPCLTVREHRERNKHLRDGITEEEFVKARQERDRSLAAPRLLHQSLQVNIRAGKLPGENEKGLRLLHLPVKIKTDKKW
;
A
#
# COMPACT_ATOMS: atom_id res chain seq x y z
N MET A 1 7.63 -17.11 1.71
CA MET A 1 6.52 -16.86 0.75
C MET A 1 6.91 -15.70 -0.17
N THR A 2 6.18 -15.48 -1.26
CA THR A 2 6.76 -14.98 -2.52
C THR A 2 6.11 -13.67 -3.01
N ALA A 3 6.87 -12.66 -3.41
CA ALA A 3 6.42 -11.46 -4.12
C ALA A 3 6.71 -11.54 -5.64
N LEU A 4 6.15 -10.66 -6.47
CA LEU A 4 6.25 -10.75 -7.94
C LEU A 4 7.10 -9.62 -8.55
N GLN A 5 8.13 -9.98 -9.34
CA GLN A 5 8.96 -9.07 -10.12
C GLN A 5 8.48 -9.03 -11.59
N PRO A 6 8.04 -7.88 -12.14
CA PRO A 6 7.68 -7.77 -13.55
C PRO A 6 8.94 -7.64 -14.43
N TYR A 7 9.06 -8.52 -15.42
CA TYR A 7 10.00 -8.32 -16.53
C TYR A 7 9.33 -7.42 -17.58
N PHE A 8 9.82 -6.19 -17.77
CA PHE A 8 9.34 -5.29 -18.81
C PHE A 8 10.09 -5.53 -20.12
N ALA A 9 9.36 -5.94 -21.17
CA ALA A 9 9.81 -5.75 -22.54
C ALA A 9 9.51 -4.30 -22.95
N GLU A 10 10.51 -3.60 -23.49
CA GLU A 10 10.35 -2.29 -24.10
C GLU A 10 9.23 -2.32 -25.16
N VAL A 11 8.19 -1.52 -24.96
CA VAL A 11 7.27 -1.16 -26.04
C VAL A 11 7.68 0.23 -26.50
N CYS A 12 8.57 0.25 -27.50
CA CYS A 12 8.85 1.45 -28.28
C CYS A 12 7.67 1.73 -29.21
N GLN A 13 7.28 3.00 -29.31
CA GLN A 13 6.23 3.49 -30.19
C GLN A 13 6.55 3.21 -31.66
N THR A 14 5.57 2.72 -32.44
CA THR A 14 5.40 3.18 -33.82
C THR A 14 3.93 3.17 -34.23
N THR A 15 3.58 4.25 -34.91
CA THR A 15 2.29 4.67 -35.46
C THR A 15 1.88 3.89 -36.72
N ALA A 16 0.56 3.85 -36.93
CA ALA A 16 -0.16 3.90 -38.21
C ALA A 16 -0.12 2.69 -39.17
N GLY A 17 -1.33 2.20 -39.47
CA GLY A 17 -1.72 1.76 -40.82
C GLY A 17 -1.66 0.27 -41.08
N LEU A 18 -2.83 -0.38 -41.14
CA LEU A 18 -3.29 -1.17 -42.29
C LEU A 18 -4.68 -1.74 -42.02
N LEU A 19 -5.70 -1.04 -42.54
CA LEU A 19 -6.95 -1.65 -42.99
C LEU A 19 -6.70 -2.19 -44.41
N THR A 20 -7.16 -3.42 -44.69
CA THR A 20 -7.76 -3.94 -45.96
C THR A 20 -7.85 -5.47 -45.87
N SER A 21 -9.07 -6.03 -45.73
CA SER A 21 -9.84 -6.77 -46.78
C SER A 21 -9.25 -8.14 -47.14
N ASN A 22 -9.91 -9.28 -47.34
CA ASN A 22 -11.29 -9.82 -47.42
C ASN A 22 -11.11 -11.34 -47.09
N THR A 23 -12.07 -12.16 -46.66
CA THR A 23 -13.18 -12.73 -47.48
C THR A 23 -14.11 -13.64 -46.62
N CYS A 24 -15.42 -13.45 -46.80
CA CYS A 24 -16.54 -14.41 -46.94
C CYS A 24 -16.71 -15.61 -45.95
N THR A 25 -17.72 -15.65 -45.05
CA THR A 25 -19.19 -16.00 -45.15
C THR A 25 -19.52 -17.52 -45.08
N PRO A 26 -20.76 -17.95 -44.75
CA PRO A 26 -21.54 -17.69 -43.52
C PRO A 26 -22.25 -18.98 -42.99
N CYS A 27 -22.88 -18.93 -41.80
CA CYS A 27 -24.00 -19.84 -41.50
C CYS A 27 -25.10 -19.10 -40.72
N LEU A 28 -26.21 -18.87 -41.41
CA LEU A 28 -27.48 -18.34 -40.91
C LEU A 28 -28.28 -19.45 -40.22
N TYR A 29 -28.89 -19.14 -39.08
CA TYR A 29 -30.20 -19.68 -38.73
C TYR A 29 -31.07 -18.55 -38.18
N HIS A 30 -32.35 -18.63 -38.52
CA HIS A 30 -33.32 -17.55 -38.60
C HIS A 30 -34.46 -17.80 -37.58
N ILE A 31 -35.16 -16.71 -37.19
CA ILE A 31 -36.61 -16.65 -36.81
C ILE A 31 -36.94 -17.09 -35.36
N ARG A 32 -37.72 -16.38 -34.51
CA ARG A 32 -38.80 -15.38 -34.70
C ARG A 32 -39.04 -14.53 -33.42
N HIS A 33 -39.65 -13.37 -33.67
CA HIS A 33 -40.33 -12.43 -32.78
C HIS A 33 -41.12 -13.01 -31.59
N LEU A 34 -41.17 -12.24 -30.50
CA LEU A 34 -42.44 -11.85 -29.84
C LEU A 34 -42.28 -10.48 -29.16
N THR A 35 -43.06 -9.53 -29.66
CA THR A 35 -43.39 -8.22 -29.06
C THR A 35 -44.46 -8.41 -27.99
N THR A 36 -44.32 -7.77 -26.83
CA THR A 36 -45.47 -7.20 -26.09
C THR A 36 -45.01 -6.11 -25.10
N SER A 37 -45.91 -5.16 -24.95
CA SER A 37 -45.82 -3.83 -24.37
C SER A 37 -45.89 -3.75 -22.84
N LEU A 38 -45.38 -2.63 -22.32
CA LEU A 38 -45.51 -2.07 -20.97
C LEU A 38 -46.96 -2.06 -20.42
N PRO A 39 -47.12 -1.85 -19.10
CA PRO A 39 -47.41 -0.48 -18.66
C PRO A 39 -46.60 0.03 -17.45
N ARG A 40 -46.50 1.36 -17.41
CA ARG A 40 -45.98 2.21 -16.33
C ARG A 40 -46.83 2.08 -15.05
N SER A 41 -46.19 2.15 -13.89
CA SER A 41 -46.76 2.84 -12.72
C SER A 41 -45.70 3.73 -12.09
N ALA A 42 -46.09 4.98 -11.88
CA ALA A 42 -45.32 6.00 -11.21
C ALA A 42 -45.66 5.98 -9.72
N SER A 43 -44.66 6.07 -8.86
CA SER A 43 -44.84 6.57 -7.49
C SER A 43 -43.75 7.60 -7.21
N GLN A 44 -44.21 8.84 -7.09
CA GLN A 44 -43.47 10.00 -6.66
C GLN A 44 -43.27 9.91 -5.15
N HIS A 45 -42.03 10.06 -4.65
CA HIS A 45 -41.82 10.57 -3.30
C HIS A 45 -40.61 11.53 -3.25
N LYS A 46 -40.98 12.80 -3.28
CA LYS A 46 -40.40 13.98 -2.60
C LYS A 46 -38.89 13.98 -2.30
N ILE A 47 -38.21 14.74 -3.13
CA ILE A 47 -36.96 15.47 -2.82
C ILE A 47 -37.25 16.46 -1.67
N ALA A 48 -36.47 16.40 -0.60
CA ALA A 48 -36.34 17.47 0.38
C ALA A 48 -34.98 18.15 0.20
N THR A 49 -34.97 19.26 -0.52
CA THR A 49 -33.85 20.20 -0.59
C THR A 49 -33.77 20.96 0.74
N ARG A 50 -32.66 20.83 1.47
CA ARG A 50 -32.28 21.79 2.51
C ARG A 50 -31.26 22.76 1.92
N SER A 51 -31.64 24.03 1.87
CA SER A 51 -30.77 25.14 1.50
C SER A 51 -29.72 25.34 2.59
N LEU A 52 -28.46 25.48 2.18
CA LEU A 52 -27.40 26.02 3.01
C LEU A 52 -27.16 27.45 2.54
N SER A 53 -27.47 28.39 3.43
CA SER A 53 -27.19 29.81 3.31
C SER A 53 -25.69 30.06 3.37
N SER A 54 -25.15 30.64 2.29
CA SER A 54 -23.81 31.19 2.20
C SER A 54 -23.71 32.49 3.00
N THR A 55 -22.78 32.55 3.95
CA THR A 55 -22.30 33.82 4.51
C THR A 55 -20.88 34.07 4.00
N SER A 56 -20.76 35.14 3.21
CA SER A 56 -19.52 35.70 2.70
C SER A 56 -18.87 36.58 3.77
N SER A 57 -17.61 36.29 4.11
CA SER A 57 -16.75 37.20 4.87
C SER A 57 -15.66 37.76 3.95
N THR A 58 -15.82 39.03 3.64
CA THR A 58 -14.83 39.93 3.02
C THR A 58 -13.60 40.09 3.91
N SER A 59 -12.40 39.79 3.40
CA SER A 59 -11.14 40.19 4.01
C SER A 59 -10.55 41.40 3.27
N THR A 60 -10.40 42.48 4.04
CA THR A 60 -9.86 43.77 3.61
C THR A 60 -8.33 43.70 3.56
N LEU A 61 -7.77 44.02 2.40
CA LEU A 61 -6.36 44.32 2.19
C LEU A 61 -5.96 45.60 2.93
N GLN A 62 -4.98 45.53 3.83
CA GLN A 62 -4.22 46.69 4.29
C GLN A 62 -2.73 46.52 3.97
N ARG A 63 -2.24 47.43 3.12
CA ARG A 63 -0.84 47.69 2.78
C ARG A 63 -0.23 48.74 3.72
N ARG A 64 1.11 48.76 3.72
CA ARG A 64 2.08 49.78 4.23
C ARG A 64 2.52 49.51 5.68
N SER A 65 3.78 49.63 6.07
CA SER A 65 4.87 50.49 5.60
C SER A 65 6.23 49.89 5.99
N ILE A 66 7.25 49.95 5.12
CA ILE A 66 8.66 49.68 5.47
C ILE A 66 9.37 51.04 5.52
N HIS A 67 9.92 51.38 6.69
CA HIS A 67 10.78 52.54 6.88
C HIS A 67 12.18 52.26 6.33
N GLN A 68 12.62 53.09 5.38
CA GLN A 68 14.02 53.25 4.99
C GLN A 68 14.69 54.27 5.93
N SER A 69 15.89 53.96 6.42
CA SER A 69 16.78 54.92 7.10
C SER A 69 17.98 55.26 6.22
N HIS A 70 18.39 56.52 6.34
CA HIS A 70 19.30 57.24 5.46
C HIS A 70 20.80 56.94 5.69
N ARG A 71 21.54 57.16 4.61
CA ARG A 71 23.00 57.25 4.46
C ARG A 71 23.68 58.25 5.42
N SER A 72 24.94 57.99 5.72
CA SER A 72 25.99 59.01 5.73
C SER A 72 27.31 58.46 5.16
N ARG A 73 27.99 59.30 4.37
CA ARG A 73 29.28 59.08 3.68
C ARG A 73 30.39 59.78 4.46
N SER A 74 31.60 59.23 4.46
CA SER A 74 32.85 59.99 4.32
C SER A 74 34.02 59.04 3.98
N SER A 75 35.04 59.55 3.28
CA SER A 75 36.23 58.84 2.78
C SER A 75 37.46 59.78 2.94
N PRO A 76 38.69 59.41 2.48
CA PRO A 76 39.83 58.81 3.20
C PRO A 76 41.02 59.79 3.36
N PRO A 77 42.27 59.41 3.80
CA PRO A 77 43.31 58.91 2.85
C PRO A 77 44.50 58.02 3.40
N GLN A 78 45.15 57.31 2.45
CA GLN A 78 46.59 57.04 2.16
C GLN A 78 47.64 56.35 3.12
N GLN A 79 48.16 55.21 2.62
CA GLN A 79 49.57 54.69 2.44
C GLN A 79 50.73 54.83 3.46
N ALA A 80 51.39 53.69 3.79
CA ALA A 80 52.86 53.39 3.64
C ALA A 80 53.15 51.91 4.07
N LYS A 81 53.68 51.00 3.22
CA LYS A 81 55.08 50.54 2.98
C LYS A 81 55.82 49.74 4.10
N GLY A 82 56.27 48.51 3.75
CA GLY A 82 57.33 47.70 4.40
C GLY A 82 56.98 46.19 4.45
N ALA A 83 57.39 45.33 3.50
CA ALA A 83 58.60 44.46 3.48
C ALA A 83 58.70 43.52 4.72
N LEU A 84 58.93 42.20 4.67
CA LEU A 84 59.38 41.25 3.65
C LEU A 84 59.21 39.82 4.25
N LEU A 85 59.14 38.79 3.38
CA LEU A 85 59.61 37.38 3.54
C LEU A 85 58.59 36.27 3.21
N ASN A 86 58.73 35.78 1.98
CA ASN A 86 58.71 34.39 1.51
C ASN A 86 57.93 33.33 2.30
N ARG A 87 56.89 32.76 1.66
CA ARG A 87 56.70 31.30 1.57
C ARG A 87 55.70 30.93 0.46
N ILE A 88 56.23 30.26 -0.55
CA ILE A 88 55.70 29.13 -1.32
C ILE A 88 54.17 29.07 -1.43
N ASN A 89 53.66 29.27 -2.65
CA ASN A 89 52.26 29.09 -3.00
C ASN A 89 52.09 27.73 -3.72
N PRO A 90 51.69 26.64 -3.06
CA PRO A 90 51.17 25.49 -3.76
C PRO A 90 49.68 25.75 -4.05
N PHE A 91 49.38 25.71 -5.34
CA PHE A 91 48.04 25.63 -5.92
C PHE A 91 47.12 24.76 -5.04
N GLN A 92 46.17 25.37 -4.32
CA GLN A 92 45.10 24.61 -3.67
C GLN A 92 43.93 24.52 -4.65
N PRO A 93 43.56 23.32 -5.13
CA PRO A 93 42.26 23.16 -5.75
C PRO A 93 41.22 23.35 -4.65
N SER A 94 40.34 24.34 -4.80
CA SER A 94 39.13 24.44 -4.00
C SER A 94 38.20 23.28 -4.38
N SER A 95 38.51 22.08 -3.90
CA SER A 95 37.58 20.97 -3.92
C SER A 95 36.50 21.28 -2.88
N SER A 96 35.36 21.79 -3.35
CA SER A 96 34.13 21.69 -2.58
C SER A 96 33.86 20.20 -2.36
N PHE A 97 34.32 19.66 -1.23
CA PHE A 97 33.89 18.36 -0.76
C PHE A 97 32.38 18.49 -0.50
N ARG A 98 31.58 18.07 -1.49
CA ARG A 98 30.20 17.72 -1.26
C ARG A 98 30.27 16.55 -0.29
N LEU A 99 29.96 16.80 0.98
CA LEU A 99 29.69 15.73 1.93
C LEU A 99 28.48 14.99 1.34
N TYR A 100 28.75 13.89 0.63
CA TYR A 100 27.70 12.98 0.22
C TYR A 100 27.08 12.48 1.52
N SER A 101 25.77 12.71 1.68
CA SER A 101 25.01 12.13 2.78
C SER A 101 25.27 10.63 2.79
N THR A 102 25.78 10.11 3.91
CA THR A 102 25.94 8.66 4.13
C THR A 102 24.62 7.99 4.49
N ALA A 103 23.54 8.77 4.63
CA ALA A 103 22.21 8.22 4.86
C ALA A 103 21.73 7.49 3.59
N PRO A 104 21.15 6.29 3.73
CA PRO A 104 20.56 5.61 2.59
C PRO A 104 19.51 6.50 1.91
N PRO A 105 19.38 6.45 0.57
CA PRO A 105 18.37 7.22 -0.15
C PRO A 105 16.97 6.87 0.39
N GLU A 106 16.17 7.89 0.72
CA GLU A 106 14.81 7.72 1.21
C GLU A 106 13.81 7.58 0.06
N PRO A 107 12.84 6.66 0.14
CA PRO A 107 11.81 6.51 -0.87
C PRO A 107 10.80 7.67 -0.86
N THR A 108 10.18 7.90 -2.02
CA THR A 108 8.91 8.63 -2.09
C THR A 108 7.75 7.65 -1.83
N ILE A 109 7.01 7.86 -0.75
CA ILE A 109 5.92 6.98 -0.33
C ILE A 109 4.57 7.66 -0.58
N THR A 110 3.65 6.99 -1.28
CA THR A 110 2.27 7.43 -1.47
C THR A 110 1.31 6.40 -0.85
N PRO A 111 0.75 6.67 0.34
CA PRO A 111 -0.28 5.83 0.93
C PRO A 111 -1.63 6.08 0.26
N ILE A 112 -2.40 5.01 0.02
CA ILE A 112 -3.76 5.06 -0.51
C ILE A 112 -4.63 4.19 0.37
N PHE A 113 -5.64 4.79 1.01
CA PHE A 113 -6.55 4.08 1.89
C PHE A 113 -7.77 3.56 1.12
N GLU A 114 -8.04 2.27 1.25
CA GLU A 114 -9.26 1.62 0.75
C GLU A 114 -10.29 1.53 1.90
N PRO A 115 -11.41 2.27 1.82
CA PRO A 115 -12.32 2.43 2.96
C PRO A 115 -13.27 1.25 3.21
N VAL A 116 -13.42 0.29 2.29
CA VAL A 116 -14.34 -0.85 2.44
C VAL A 116 -13.74 -1.96 3.31
N THR A 117 -12.44 -2.21 3.20
CA THR A 117 -11.67 -3.17 3.99
C THR A 117 -10.75 -2.50 4.99
N CYS A 118 -10.67 -1.15 4.94
CA CYS A 118 -9.80 -0.32 5.78
C CYS A 118 -8.31 -0.57 5.57
N THR A 119 -7.94 -0.99 4.36
CA THR A 119 -6.59 -1.40 3.98
C THR A 119 -5.80 -0.20 3.47
N PHE A 120 -4.54 -0.09 3.89
CA PHE A 120 -3.58 0.79 3.25
C PHE A 120 -2.82 0.06 2.15
N GLN A 121 -2.83 0.67 0.97
CA GLN A 121 -2.03 0.29 -0.18
C GLN A 121 -0.88 1.30 -0.31
N TYR A 122 0.32 0.85 -0.66
CA TYR A 122 1.47 1.75 -0.75
C TYR A 122 2.13 1.71 -2.13
N LEU A 123 2.44 2.90 -2.67
CA LEU A 123 3.42 3.06 -3.73
C LEU A 123 4.72 3.58 -3.13
N VAL A 124 5.80 2.82 -3.28
CA VAL A 124 7.13 3.15 -2.73
C VAL A 124 8.10 3.29 -3.89
N ALA A 125 8.47 4.53 -4.21
CA ALA A 125 9.25 4.85 -5.41
C ALA A 125 10.65 5.34 -5.05
N ASP A 126 11.63 4.90 -5.83
CA ASP A 126 12.96 5.50 -5.90
C ASP A 126 12.86 6.87 -6.57
N PRO A 127 13.15 7.97 -5.85
CA PRO A 127 13.08 9.31 -6.43
C PRO A 127 14.11 9.55 -7.56
N LEU A 128 15.18 8.76 -7.63
CA LEU A 128 16.23 8.94 -8.64
C LEU A 128 15.90 8.23 -9.96
N THR A 129 15.28 7.05 -9.91
CA THR A 129 15.06 6.20 -11.10
C THR A 129 13.60 6.06 -11.51
N SER A 130 12.68 6.48 -10.65
CA SER A 130 11.24 6.23 -10.78
C SER A 130 10.84 4.75 -10.77
N PHE A 131 11.75 3.82 -10.47
CA PHE A 131 11.34 2.45 -10.15
C PHE A 131 10.55 2.45 -8.84
N ALA A 132 9.49 1.67 -8.76
CA ALA A 132 8.62 1.62 -7.60
C ALA A 132 8.13 0.21 -7.26
N ALA A 133 7.77 0.03 -6.00
CA ALA A 133 7.03 -1.12 -5.51
C ALA A 133 5.57 -0.73 -5.20
N ILE A 134 4.66 -1.67 -5.42
CA ILE A 134 3.30 -1.65 -4.88
C ILE A 134 3.28 -2.62 -3.69
N ILE A 135 2.70 -2.23 -2.56
CA ILE A 135 2.57 -3.09 -1.37
C ILE A 135 1.09 -3.22 -1.02
N ASP A 136 0.65 -4.47 -0.81
CA ASP A 136 -0.70 -4.89 -0.40
C ASP A 136 -1.85 -4.31 -1.26
N PRO A 137 -1.83 -4.49 -2.61
CA PRO A 137 -2.85 -3.91 -3.48
C PRO A 137 -4.22 -4.60 -3.36
N VAL A 138 -5.29 -3.81 -3.36
CA VAL A 138 -6.67 -4.30 -3.15
C VAL A 138 -7.43 -4.48 -4.47
N LEU A 139 -8.07 -5.65 -4.62
CA LEU A 139 -9.10 -5.95 -5.60
C LEU A 139 -10.48 -5.86 -4.93
N ASP A 140 -11.35 -5.01 -5.45
CA ASP A 140 -12.65 -4.76 -4.81
C ASP A 140 -13.55 -5.99 -4.95
N TYR A 141 -14.14 -6.43 -3.84
CA TYR A 141 -15.10 -7.52 -3.81
C TYR A 141 -16.33 -7.16 -2.98
N SER A 142 -17.51 -7.30 -3.59
CA SER A 142 -18.79 -7.15 -2.93
C SER A 142 -19.37 -8.53 -2.59
N PRO A 143 -19.49 -8.92 -1.30
CA PRO A 143 -20.14 -10.17 -0.93
C PRO A 143 -21.67 -10.10 -1.03
N LEU A 144 -22.26 -8.93 -1.34
CA LEU A 144 -23.71 -8.78 -1.49
C LEU A 144 -24.21 -9.36 -2.80
N ASP A 145 -23.45 -9.13 -3.88
CA ASP A 145 -23.77 -9.58 -5.24
C ASP A 145 -22.65 -10.43 -5.86
N ASN A 146 -21.58 -10.71 -5.11
CA ASN A 146 -20.40 -11.46 -5.52
C ASN A 146 -19.67 -10.84 -6.72
N SER A 147 -19.74 -9.52 -6.86
CA SER A 147 -19.10 -8.77 -7.94
C SER A 147 -17.66 -8.38 -7.59
N ILE A 148 -16.83 -8.28 -8.64
CA ILE A 148 -15.46 -7.76 -8.57
C ILE A 148 -15.40 -6.44 -9.33
N SER A 149 -14.70 -5.49 -8.74
CA SER A 149 -14.38 -4.18 -9.34
C SER A 149 -12.87 -3.95 -9.28
N THR A 150 -12.37 -3.09 -10.17
CA THR A 150 -10.94 -2.70 -10.22
C THR A 150 -10.72 -1.27 -9.78
N THR A 151 -11.71 -0.61 -9.18
CA THR A 151 -11.66 0.80 -8.79
C THR A 151 -10.44 1.10 -7.91
N SER A 152 -10.18 0.28 -6.89
CA SER A 152 -9.01 0.45 -6.01
C SER A 152 -7.69 0.25 -6.76
N ALA A 153 -7.57 -0.82 -7.53
CA ALA A 153 -6.37 -1.09 -8.33
C ALA A 153 -6.13 -0.03 -9.43
N ASP A 154 -7.20 0.48 -10.05
CA ASP A 154 -7.12 1.51 -11.09
C ASP A 154 -6.72 2.87 -10.51
N SER A 155 -7.02 3.12 -9.22
CA SER A 155 -6.53 4.30 -8.51
C SER A 155 -5.00 4.27 -8.37
N LEU A 156 -4.41 3.11 -8.03
CA LEU A 156 -2.96 2.90 -8.03
C LEU A 156 -2.38 3.14 -9.43
N LEU A 157 -2.96 2.54 -10.47
CA LEU A 157 -2.53 2.72 -11.86
C LEU A 157 -2.63 4.19 -12.32
N SER A 158 -3.61 4.94 -11.81
CA SER A 158 -3.73 6.38 -12.07
C SER A 158 -2.54 7.14 -11.50
N VAL A 159 -2.20 6.90 -10.23
CA VAL A 159 -1.04 7.54 -9.57
C VAL A 159 0.26 7.16 -10.27
N ILE A 160 0.46 5.87 -10.56
CA ILE A 160 1.64 5.33 -11.26
C ILE A 160 1.85 6.06 -12.59
N ARG A 161 0.79 6.18 -13.41
CA ARG A 161 0.84 6.90 -14.69
C ARG A 161 1.14 8.38 -14.49
N SER A 162 0.48 9.04 -13.53
CA SER A 162 0.66 10.47 -13.27
C SER A 162 2.08 10.82 -12.81
N LYS A 163 2.74 9.90 -12.09
CA LYS A 163 4.09 10.06 -11.55
C LYS A 163 5.19 9.51 -12.45
N GLY A 164 4.84 8.78 -13.52
CA GLY A 164 5.82 8.14 -14.40
C GLY A 164 6.57 6.98 -13.75
N TYR A 165 5.96 6.31 -12.76
CA TYR A 165 6.62 5.21 -12.05
C TYR A 165 6.72 3.94 -12.90
N LYS A 166 7.82 3.22 -12.73
CA LYS A 166 8.10 1.91 -13.35
C LYS A 166 8.02 0.84 -12.26
N ILE A 167 7.00 -0.02 -12.32
CA ILE A 167 6.79 -0.99 -11.24
C ILE A 167 7.81 -2.13 -11.32
N ALA A 168 8.73 -2.18 -10.36
CA ALA A 168 9.71 -3.26 -10.20
C ALA A 168 9.18 -4.42 -9.34
N TRP A 169 8.25 -4.12 -8.43
CA TRP A 169 7.75 -5.10 -7.47
C TRP A 169 6.26 -4.90 -7.18
N ILE A 170 5.56 -6.01 -7.03
CA ILE A 170 4.26 -6.06 -6.34
C ILE A 170 4.45 -7.01 -5.16
N LEU A 171 4.38 -6.46 -3.96
CA LEU A 171 4.72 -7.08 -2.69
C LEU A 171 3.45 -7.32 -1.88
N GLU A 172 3.38 -8.46 -1.22
CA GLU A 172 2.38 -8.79 -0.21
C GLU A 172 3.09 -8.94 1.13
N THR A 173 2.56 -8.36 2.19
CA THR A 173 3.07 -8.58 3.55
C THR A 173 2.68 -9.95 4.06
N HIS A 174 1.49 -10.44 3.74
CA HIS A 174 1.01 -11.77 4.11
C HIS A 174 -0.19 -12.18 3.23
N ALA A 175 -0.66 -13.42 3.38
CA ALA A 175 -1.93 -13.82 2.79
C ALA A 175 -3.13 -13.17 3.52
N HIS A 176 -3.58 -12.03 3.01
CA HIS A 176 -4.65 -11.23 3.63
C HIS A 176 -5.98 -11.99 3.75
N ALA A 177 -6.70 -11.76 4.84
CA ALA A 177 -7.95 -12.42 5.19
C ALA A 177 -9.18 -11.50 5.09
N ASP A 178 -8.96 -10.23 4.81
CA ASP A 178 -9.96 -9.16 4.90
C ASP A 178 -10.25 -8.53 3.52
N HIS A 179 -9.34 -8.66 2.55
CA HIS A 179 -9.47 -8.19 1.17
C HIS A 179 -8.88 -9.16 0.15
N LEU A 180 -9.30 -9.07 -1.12
CA LEU A 180 -8.69 -9.80 -2.23
C LEU A 180 -7.50 -9.00 -2.76
N SER A 181 -6.40 -9.66 -3.08
CA SER A 181 -5.23 -9.03 -3.68
C SER A 181 -5.46 -8.71 -5.16
N ALA A 182 -5.14 -7.49 -5.57
CA ALA A 182 -5.11 -7.07 -6.98
C ALA A 182 -3.79 -7.41 -7.71
N SER A 183 -2.87 -8.14 -7.07
CA SER A 183 -1.56 -8.48 -7.64
C SER A 183 -1.64 -9.09 -9.03
N SER A 184 -2.52 -10.06 -9.24
CA SER A 184 -2.72 -10.69 -10.55
C SER A 184 -3.28 -9.71 -11.60
N TYR A 185 -4.24 -8.86 -11.22
CA TYR A 185 -4.80 -7.83 -12.11
C TYR A 185 -3.74 -6.80 -12.53
N LEU A 186 -2.91 -6.35 -11.58
CA LEU A 186 -1.87 -5.34 -11.82
C LEU A 186 -0.72 -5.88 -12.69
N GLN A 187 -0.47 -7.19 -12.68
CA GLN A 187 0.61 -7.80 -13.46
C GLN A 187 0.33 -7.91 -14.97
N LYS A 188 -0.95 -7.82 -15.40
CA LYS A 188 -1.41 -8.03 -16.78
C LYS A 188 -0.49 -8.94 -17.62
N ARG A 189 -0.34 -10.20 -17.19
CA ARG A 189 0.14 -11.29 -18.07
C ARG A 189 -1.09 -12.05 -18.57
N LYS A 190 -1.32 -12.05 -19.88
CA LYS A 190 -2.14 -13.10 -20.53
C LYS A 190 -1.42 -14.43 -20.33
N ARG A 191 -1.89 -15.27 -19.40
CA ARG A 191 -1.59 -16.71 -19.41
C ARG A 191 -2.91 -17.46 -19.23
N TYR A 192 -3.14 -18.33 -20.21
CA TYR A 192 -4.36 -19.10 -20.49
C TYR A 192 -4.59 -20.19 -19.43
N GLY A 193 -5.86 -20.59 -19.26
CA GLY A 193 -6.45 -21.27 -18.10
C GLY A 193 -5.64 -22.41 -17.49
N VAL A 194 -5.68 -22.53 -16.16
CA VAL A 194 -4.81 -23.46 -15.44
C VAL A 194 -5.66 -24.42 -14.53
N PRO A 195 -5.30 -25.71 -14.46
CA PRO A 195 -5.78 -26.71 -13.47
C PRO A 195 -4.89 -26.76 -12.21
N GLU A 196 -4.92 -27.77 -11.33
CA GLU A 196 -4.21 -27.87 -10.01
C GLU A 196 -2.71 -27.46 -9.97
N GLU A 197 -2.04 -27.43 -11.13
CA GLU A 197 -0.79 -26.73 -11.44
C GLU A 197 -0.82 -25.19 -11.19
N GLU A 198 -2.02 -24.60 -11.05
CA GLU A 198 -2.39 -23.16 -10.97
C GLU A 198 -1.76 -22.47 -9.78
N VAL A 199 -1.44 -23.21 -8.72
CA VAL A 199 -1.10 -22.70 -7.37
C VAL A 199 0.38 -22.91 -7.03
N LYS A 200 1.06 -23.87 -7.65
CA LYS A 200 2.52 -24.03 -7.51
C LYS A 200 3.23 -22.93 -8.30
N SER A 201 4.18 -22.22 -7.66
CA SER A 201 4.97 -21.15 -8.31
C SER A 201 4.13 -19.97 -8.86
N VAL A 202 2.97 -19.66 -8.26
CA VAL A 202 2.13 -18.51 -8.69
C VAL A 202 2.77 -17.16 -8.46
N PHE A 203 3.60 -17.08 -7.45
CA PHE A 203 4.31 -15.88 -7.13
C PHE A 203 5.76 -15.94 -7.67
N GLY A 204 6.40 -14.79 -7.86
CA GLY A 204 7.61 -14.66 -8.69
C GLY A 204 8.94 -14.84 -7.97
N HIS A 205 9.03 -14.51 -6.68
CA HIS A 205 10.26 -14.49 -5.88
C HIS A 205 9.97 -14.76 -4.41
N LEU A 206 10.61 -15.73 -3.74
CA LEU A 206 10.34 -16.11 -2.33
C LEU A 206 11.34 -15.37 -1.47
N PHE A 207 10.87 -14.57 -0.52
CA PHE A 207 11.79 -13.90 0.40
C PHE A 207 12.15 -14.81 1.57
N ASP A 208 13.46 -14.88 1.85
CA ASP A 208 14.01 -15.33 3.12
C ASP A 208 14.06 -14.18 4.14
N ASP A 209 14.19 -14.48 5.43
CA ASP A 209 14.39 -13.44 6.46
C ASP A 209 15.69 -12.67 6.17
N ASP A 210 15.64 -11.37 6.39
CA ASP A 210 16.70 -10.40 6.15
C ASP A 210 17.20 -10.32 4.69
N GLU A 211 16.50 -10.90 3.72
CA GLU A 211 16.90 -10.85 2.31
C GLU A 211 16.87 -9.41 1.77
N ILE A 212 17.97 -9.02 1.10
CA ILE A 212 18.11 -7.71 0.48
C ILE A 212 17.69 -7.77 -1.00
N PHE A 213 16.83 -6.84 -1.40
CA PHE A 213 16.41 -6.63 -2.78
C PHE A 213 16.44 -5.14 -3.14
N HIS A 214 16.23 -4.83 -4.41
CA HIS A 214 16.39 -3.46 -4.92
C HIS A 214 15.14 -2.93 -5.61
N ILE A 215 14.84 -1.66 -5.37
CA ILE A 215 13.84 -0.86 -6.10
C ILE A 215 14.62 0.29 -6.76
N GLY A 216 15.04 0.09 -8.01
CA GLY A 216 15.98 1.03 -8.64
C GLY A 216 17.31 1.07 -7.88
N THR A 217 17.65 2.24 -7.33
CA THR A 217 18.83 2.46 -6.48
C THR A 217 18.57 2.28 -4.99
N LEU A 218 17.31 2.11 -4.57
CA LEU A 218 16.96 1.86 -3.18
C LEU A 218 17.29 0.41 -2.81
N SER A 219 18.01 0.23 -1.70
CA SER A 219 18.14 -1.06 -1.02
C SER A 219 16.92 -1.26 -0.12
N ALA A 220 16.27 -2.41 -0.26
CA ALA A 220 15.15 -2.84 0.55
C ALA A 220 15.49 -4.17 1.24
N GLN A 221 14.90 -4.42 2.40
CA GLN A 221 15.08 -5.66 3.17
C GLN A 221 13.73 -6.27 3.50
N ALA A 222 13.56 -7.56 3.20
CA ALA A 222 12.45 -8.34 3.73
C ALA A 222 12.75 -8.75 5.18
N ILE A 223 11.78 -8.60 6.08
CA ILE A 223 11.92 -8.91 7.50
C ILE A 223 10.80 -9.89 7.85
N HIS A 224 11.13 -11.07 8.35
CA HIS A 224 10.14 -12.02 8.85
C HIS A 224 9.55 -11.51 10.16
N LEU A 225 8.22 -11.38 10.18
CA LEU A 225 7.43 -10.82 11.28
C LEU A 225 6.24 -11.74 11.64
N PRO A 226 6.48 -13.03 11.96
CA PRO A 226 5.41 -13.97 12.22
C PRO A 226 4.56 -13.55 13.43
N GLY A 227 3.33 -14.05 13.45
CA GLY A 227 2.45 -13.97 14.62
C GLY A 227 1.01 -13.70 14.26
N HIS A 228 0.74 -12.75 13.37
CA HIS A 228 -0.59 -12.62 12.77
C HIS A 228 -0.90 -13.82 11.87
N THR A 229 0.05 -14.11 10.99
CA THR A 229 0.17 -15.36 10.22
C THR A 229 1.63 -15.82 10.29
N PRO A 230 1.94 -17.11 10.07
CA PRO A 230 3.30 -17.62 10.16
C PRO A 230 4.22 -17.14 9.01
N ASP A 231 3.64 -16.72 7.90
CA ASP A 231 4.31 -16.26 6.67
C ASP A 231 4.49 -14.74 6.58
N HIS A 232 4.09 -14.00 7.61
CA HIS A 232 4.05 -12.55 7.59
C HIS A 232 5.45 -11.92 7.45
N LEU A 233 5.56 -10.97 6.52
CA LEU A 233 6.75 -10.19 6.21
C LEU A 233 6.48 -8.69 6.42
N GLY A 234 7.54 -7.99 6.82
CA GLY A 234 7.66 -6.55 6.66
C GLY A 234 8.72 -6.19 5.62
N TYR A 235 8.63 -4.98 5.06
CA TYR A 235 9.60 -4.47 4.09
C TYR A 235 10.24 -3.20 4.62
N ARG A 236 11.55 -3.23 4.88
CA ARG A 236 12.33 -2.06 5.27
C ARG A 236 12.94 -1.38 4.06
N ILE A 237 12.64 -0.09 3.87
CA ILE A 237 13.08 0.70 2.72
C ILE A 237 13.47 2.09 3.25
N GLY A 238 14.77 2.40 3.30
CA GLY A 238 15.27 3.58 4.01
C GLY A 238 14.94 3.51 5.51
N ASN A 239 14.46 4.61 6.09
CA ASN A 239 14.00 4.69 7.49
C ASN A 239 12.51 4.30 7.66
N ASN A 240 11.98 3.48 6.76
CA ASN A 240 10.57 3.10 6.74
C ASN A 240 10.43 1.58 6.78
N VAL A 241 9.48 1.07 7.57
CA VAL A 241 9.10 -0.35 7.58
C VAL A 241 7.61 -0.47 7.31
N PHE A 242 7.26 -1.15 6.22
CA PHE A 242 5.90 -1.55 5.92
C PHE A 242 5.64 -2.87 6.64
N CYS A 243 4.87 -2.84 7.72
CA CYS A 243 4.76 -3.96 8.66
C CYS A 243 3.45 -4.76 8.53
N GLY A 244 2.64 -4.48 7.51
CA GLY A 244 1.34 -5.14 7.31
C GLY A 244 0.52 -5.22 8.60
N ASP A 245 -0.07 -6.39 8.85
CA ASP A 245 -0.80 -6.69 10.08
C ASP A 245 0.10 -7.20 11.23
N SER A 246 1.19 -6.49 11.51
CA SER A 246 1.99 -6.71 12.72
C SER A 246 1.64 -5.67 13.80
N LEU A 247 1.94 -4.39 13.50
CA LEU A 247 1.67 -3.24 14.35
C LEU A 247 0.60 -2.36 13.69
N PHE A 248 -0.40 -1.98 14.48
CA PHE A 248 -1.36 -0.93 14.11
C PHE A 248 -1.02 0.36 14.83
N ASN A 249 -1.72 1.44 14.47
CA ASN A 249 -1.60 2.73 15.17
C ASN A 249 -1.75 2.56 16.69
N ALA A 250 -1.08 3.41 17.46
CA ALA A 250 -0.87 3.22 18.89
C ALA A 250 -2.16 3.07 19.71
N ASP A 251 -3.24 3.72 19.27
CA ASP A 251 -4.60 3.62 19.81
C ASP A 251 -5.25 2.24 19.59
N ILE A 252 -4.93 1.58 18.48
CA ILE A 252 -5.45 0.27 18.08
C ILE A 252 -4.58 -0.87 18.65
N GLY A 253 -3.26 -0.72 18.60
CA GLY A 253 -2.29 -1.67 19.15
C GLY A 253 -1.71 -2.63 18.12
N THR A 254 -2.22 -3.87 18.07
CA THR A 254 -1.68 -4.97 17.24
C THR A 254 -2.78 -5.81 16.62
N ALA A 255 -2.43 -6.56 15.59
CA ALA A 255 -3.31 -7.50 14.92
C ALA A 255 -3.72 -8.68 15.80
N ARG A 256 -4.71 -9.45 15.32
CA ARG A 256 -5.16 -10.72 15.90
C ARG A 256 -4.17 -11.86 15.62
N CYS A 257 -4.21 -12.94 16.39
CA CYS A 257 -3.31 -14.09 16.24
C CYS A 257 -4.04 -15.44 16.15
N ASP A 258 -5.35 -15.44 15.94
CA ASP A 258 -6.20 -16.65 15.95
C ASP A 258 -6.46 -17.24 14.56
N PHE A 259 -5.75 -16.77 13.53
CA PHE A 259 -5.68 -17.48 12.26
C PHE A 259 -4.89 -18.79 12.39
N PRO A 260 -5.09 -19.76 11.48
CA PRO A 260 -4.30 -20.99 11.48
C PRO A 260 -2.79 -20.70 11.47
N GLY A 261 -2.08 -21.16 12.51
CA GLY A 261 -0.64 -20.91 12.68
C GLY A 261 -0.27 -19.53 13.23
N GLY A 262 -1.25 -18.68 13.55
CA GLY A 262 -1.02 -17.44 14.27
C GLY A 262 -0.58 -17.69 15.72
N SER A 263 0.20 -16.76 16.27
CA SER A 263 0.87 -16.89 17.56
C SER A 263 1.07 -15.52 18.21
N ALA A 264 0.48 -15.32 19.38
CA ALA A 264 0.64 -14.09 20.15
C ALA A 264 2.08 -13.92 20.68
N HIS A 265 2.78 -15.03 20.96
CA HIS A 265 4.19 -14.99 21.34
C HIS A 265 5.04 -14.45 20.18
N ASP A 266 4.86 -15.01 18.98
CA ASP A 266 5.61 -14.57 17.81
C ASP A 266 5.28 -13.12 17.44
N LEU A 267 4.01 -12.71 17.55
CA LEU A 267 3.61 -11.33 17.30
C LEU A 267 4.28 -10.35 18.28
N TYR A 268 4.39 -10.73 19.56
CA TYR A 268 5.11 -9.95 20.56
C TYR A 268 6.58 -9.78 20.16
N HIS A 269 7.27 -10.89 19.84
CA HIS A 269 8.67 -10.86 19.45
C HIS A 269 8.91 -10.08 18.15
N SER A 270 8.05 -10.24 17.14
CA SER A 270 8.09 -9.48 15.89
C SER A 270 7.93 -7.98 16.13
N GLY A 271 6.94 -7.58 16.94
CA GLY A 271 6.74 -6.19 17.33
C GLY A 271 7.93 -5.64 18.12
N ARG A 272 8.47 -6.39 19.07
CA ARG A 272 9.67 -6.01 19.83
C ARG A 272 10.92 -5.90 18.95
N LYS A 273 11.13 -6.83 18.00
CA LYS A 273 12.20 -6.79 17.00
C LYS A 273 12.18 -5.43 16.29
N LEU A 274 11.02 -4.98 15.80
CA LEU A 274 10.89 -3.68 15.13
C LEU A 274 11.18 -2.50 16.08
N LEU A 275 10.59 -2.47 17.27
CA LEU A 275 10.71 -1.33 18.19
C LEU A 275 12.10 -1.19 18.84
N GLN A 276 12.90 -2.26 18.86
CA GLN A 276 14.24 -2.26 19.45
C GLN A 276 15.36 -2.10 18.42
N SER A 277 15.17 -2.59 17.19
CA SER A 277 16.22 -2.57 16.16
C SER A 277 16.25 -1.30 15.31
N LEU A 278 15.17 -0.53 15.31
CA LEU A 278 15.02 0.67 14.49
C LEU A 278 15.27 1.97 15.29
N PRO A 279 15.80 3.03 14.64
CA PRO A 279 15.86 4.37 15.23
C PRO A 279 14.48 4.88 15.64
N GLU A 280 14.44 5.77 16.64
CA GLU A 280 13.19 6.32 17.17
C GLU A 280 12.34 7.07 16.13
N GLU A 281 13.01 7.72 15.18
CA GLU A 281 12.41 8.49 14.09
C GLU A 281 11.95 7.62 12.91
N ALA A 282 12.32 6.34 12.87
CA ALA A 282 11.91 5.43 11.81
C ALA A 282 10.38 5.28 11.81
N LYS A 283 9.80 5.23 10.62
CA LYS A 283 8.35 5.13 10.43
C LYS A 283 7.94 3.69 10.23
N ILE A 284 6.92 3.27 10.97
CA ILE A 284 6.25 1.99 10.82
C ILE A 284 4.90 2.24 10.13
N TRP A 285 4.75 1.69 8.94
CA TRP A 285 3.58 1.83 8.06
C TRP A 285 2.69 0.59 8.23
N THR A 286 1.42 0.82 8.55
CA THR A 286 0.45 -0.21 8.98
C THR A 286 -0.35 -0.79 7.81
N GLY A 287 -0.64 -2.09 7.80
CA GLY A 287 -1.51 -2.69 6.76
C GLY A 287 -2.94 -2.16 6.81
N HIS A 288 -3.43 -1.84 8.02
CA HIS A 288 -4.79 -1.38 8.24
C HIS A 288 -4.87 -0.23 9.24
N ASP A 289 -5.94 0.54 9.15
CA ASP A 289 -6.31 1.47 10.19
C ASP A 289 -7.83 1.49 10.37
N TYR A 290 -8.27 1.47 11.63
CA TYR A 290 -9.68 1.44 12.00
C TYR A 290 -9.94 2.68 12.86
N PRO A 291 -10.13 3.86 12.25
CA PRO A 291 -10.16 5.11 13.00
C PRO A 291 -11.30 5.10 14.04
N PRO A 292 -11.01 5.38 15.31
CA PRO A 292 -12.03 5.53 16.34
C PRO A 292 -12.92 6.76 16.08
N GLU A 293 -14.07 6.88 16.74
CA GLU A 293 -15.05 7.95 16.49
C GLU A 293 -14.47 9.38 16.58
N ASP A 294 -13.44 9.58 17.40
CA ASP A 294 -12.76 10.85 17.62
C ASP A 294 -11.67 11.17 16.59
N ARG A 295 -11.25 10.18 15.77
CA ARG A 295 -10.26 10.34 14.70
C ARG A 295 -10.90 10.04 13.35
N LYS A 296 -11.16 11.10 12.56
CA LYS A 296 -11.87 10.96 11.29
C LYS A 296 -11.02 10.46 10.13
N GLU A 297 -9.72 10.78 10.14
CA GLU A 297 -8.83 10.46 9.03
C GLU A 297 -7.97 9.23 9.35
N PRO A 298 -7.77 8.34 8.37
CA PRO A 298 -6.89 7.20 8.53
C PRO A 298 -5.42 7.66 8.59
N VAL A 299 -4.65 7.05 9.49
CA VAL A 299 -3.24 7.37 9.73
C VAL A 299 -2.38 6.23 9.19
N PRO A 300 -1.54 6.47 8.17
CA PRO A 300 -0.82 5.40 7.48
C PRO A 300 0.44 4.91 8.21
N CYS A 301 0.96 5.68 9.16
CA CYS A 301 2.17 5.34 9.90
C CYS A 301 2.30 6.12 11.21
N LEU A 302 3.06 5.54 12.14
CA LEU A 302 3.61 6.23 13.31
C LEU A 302 5.12 5.99 13.38
N THR A 303 5.81 6.78 14.18
CA THR A 303 7.23 6.55 14.48
C THR A 303 7.43 5.44 15.50
N VAL A 304 8.63 4.85 15.52
CA VAL A 304 9.04 3.89 16.56
C VAL A 304 8.87 4.50 17.95
N ARG A 305 9.26 5.78 18.14
CA ARG A 305 9.07 6.51 19.40
C ARG A 305 7.61 6.49 19.85
N GLU A 306 6.69 6.86 18.95
CA GLU A 306 5.27 6.92 19.27
C GLU A 306 4.70 5.55 19.65
N HIS A 307 5.14 4.48 19.00
CA HIS A 307 4.74 3.13 19.41
C HIS A 307 5.30 2.76 20.78
N ARG A 308 6.57 3.04 21.05
CA ARG A 308 7.21 2.75 22.35
C ARG A 308 6.58 3.53 23.50
N GLU A 309 6.12 4.74 23.26
CA GLU A 309 5.46 5.57 24.28
C GLU A 309 3.98 5.20 24.47
N ARG A 310 3.26 4.92 23.38
CA ARG A 310 1.78 4.97 23.36
C ARG A 310 1.10 3.70 22.86
N ASN A 311 1.79 2.75 22.22
CA ASN A 311 1.11 1.56 21.68
C ASN A 311 0.42 0.79 22.80
N LYS A 312 -0.90 0.64 22.68
CA LYS A 312 -1.76 0.02 23.69
C LYS A 312 -1.33 -1.39 24.10
N HIS A 313 -0.70 -2.14 23.18
CA HIS A 313 -0.27 -3.51 23.43
C HIS A 313 1.26 -3.64 23.57
N LEU A 314 2.05 -2.79 22.93
CA LEU A 314 3.52 -2.98 22.80
C LEU A 314 4.37 -1.80 23.26
N ARG A 315 3.79 -0.80 23.95
CA ARG A 315 4.60 0.26 24.57
C ARG A 315 5.63 -0.31 25.54
N ASP A 316 6.65 0.48 25.83
CA ASP A 316 7.67 0.11 26.80
C ASP A 316 7.05 -0.15 28.18
N GLY A 317 7.55 -1.19 28.84
CA GLY A 317 7.02 -1.69 30.11
C GLY A 317 6.04 -2.87 30.00
N ILE A 318 5.43 -3.14 28.84
CA ILE A 318 4.55 -4.33 28.68
C ILE A 318 5.37 -5.61 28.55
N THR A 319 5.11 -6.59 29.42
CA THR A 319 5.75 -7.92 29.35
C THR A 319 5.11 -8.81 28.28
N GLU A 320 5.81 -9.87 27.89
CA GLU A 320 5.28 -10.85 26.95
C GLU A 320 4.01 -11.54 27.50
N GLU A 321 4.02 -11.90 28.79
CA GLU A 321 2.89 -12.58 29.44
C GLU A 321 1.65 -11.68 29.48
N GLU A 322 1.83 -10.39 29.79
CA GLU A 322 0.75 -9.40 29.77
C GLU A 322 0.18 -9.24 28.36
N PHE A 323 1.05 -9.13 27.35
CA PHE A 323 0.64 -9.04 25.95
C PHE A 323 -0.12 -10.28 25.50
N VAL A 324 0.44 -11.48 25.69
CA VAL A 324 -0.13 -12.74 25.22
C VAL A 324 -1.50 -12.97 25.85
N LYS A 325 -1.62 -12.75 27.17
CA LYS A 325 -2.89 -12.86 27.86
C LYS A 325 -3.93 -11.90 27.27
N ALA A 326 -3.61 -10.61 27.16
CA ALA A 326 -4.52 -9.61 26.62
C ALA A 326 -4.91 -9.91 25.16
N ARG A 327 -3.96 -10.37 24.35
CA ARG A 327 -4.16 -10.71 22.94
C ARG A 327 -5.08 -11.90 22.76
N GLN A 328 -4.86 -13.00 23.50
CA GLN A 328 -5.70 -14.20 23.46
C GLN A 328 -7.10 -13.97 24.03
N GLU A 329 -7.24 -13.14 25.07
CA GLU A 329 -8.55 -12.67 25.56
C GLU A 329 -9.29 -11.88 24.49
N ARG A 330 -8.61 -10.94 23.83
CA ARG A 330 -9.20 -10.14 22.76
C ARG A 330 -9.60 -11.00 21.56
N ASP A 331 -8.75 -11.91 21.10
CA ASP A 331 -9.01 -12.74 19.92
C ASP A 331 -10.26 -13.61 20.08
N ARG A 332 -10.49 -14.17 21.27
CA ARG A 332 -11.72 -14.94 21.59
C ARG A 332 -13.01 -14.12 21.45
N SER A 333 -12.93 -12.80 21.55
CA SER A 333 -14.09 -11.91 21.40
C SER A 333 -14.32 -11.44 19.95
N LEU A 334 -13.37 -11.67 19.05
CA LEU A 334 -13.45 -11.16 17.68
C LEU A 334 -14.27 -12.09 16.78
N ALA A 335 -15.13 -11.49 15.95
CA ALA A 335 -15.75 -12.19 14.85
C ALA A 335 -14.70 -12.56 13.78
N ALA A 336 -15.01 -13.56 12.96
CA ALA A 336 -14.25 -13.82 11.74
C ALA A 336 -14.32 -12.59 10.80
N PRO A 337 -13.24 -12.25 10.08
CA PRO A 337 -13.28 -11.22 9.05
C PRO A 337 -14.39 -11.49 8.03
N ARG A 338 -15.03 -10.41 7.55
CA ARG A 338 -16.17 -10.48 6.62
C ARG A 338 -15.84 -11.23 5.32
N LEU A 339 -14.61 -11.10 4.82
CA LEU A 339 -14.17 -11.68 3.56
C LEU A 339 -13.21 -12.87 3.74
N LEU A 340 -13.08 -13.43 4.95
CA LEU A 340 -12.10 -14.48 5.29
C LEU A 340 -11.94 -15.56 4.22
N HIS A 341 -13.04 -16.19 3.84
CA HIS A 341 -13.00 -17.33 2.93
C HIS A 341 -12.75 -16.92 1.48
N GLN A 342 -13.27 -15.78 1.05
CA GLN A 342 -13.10 -15.24 -0.30
C GLN A 342 -11.66 -14.78 -0.50
N SER A 343 -11.14 -13.98 0.43
CA SER A 343 -9.78 -13.46 0.41
C SER A 343 -8.75 -14.58 0.40
N LEU A 344 -8.81 -15.52 1.34
CA LEU A 344 -7.83 -16.60 1.42
C LEU A 344 -7.79 -17.46 0.16
N GLN A 345 -8.94 -17.76 -0.45
CA GLN A 345 -8.97 -18.52 -1.70
C GLN A 345 -8.25 -17.78 -2.84
N VAL A 346 -8.35 -16.46 -2.92
CA VAL A 346 -7.73 -15.68 -3.98
C VAL A 346 -6.26 -15.38 -3.68
N ASN A 347 -5.94 -15.07 -2.43
CA ASN A 347 -4.62 -14.57 -2.02
C ASN A 347 -3.56 -15.68 -1.98
N ILE A 348 -3.92 -16.90 -1.59
CA ILE A 348 -3.01 -18.05 -1.71
C ILE A 348 -2.66 -18.40 -3.16
N ARG A 349 -3.43 -17.85 -4.14
CA ARG A 349 -3.19 -17.97 -5.57
C ARG A 349 -2.56 -16.70 -6.16
N ALA A 350 -1.89 -15.89 -5.33
CA ALA A 350 -1.26 -14.63 -5.72
C ALA A 350 -2.24 -13.63 -6.38
N GLY A 351 -3.49 -13.58 -5.90
CA GLY A 351 -4.53 -12.71 -6.44
C GLY A 351 -5.25 -13.27 -7.67
N LYS A 352 -4.95 -14.51 -8.10
CA LYS A 352 -5.71 -15.16 -9.19
C LYS A 352 -7.06 -15.64 -8.69
N LEU A 353 -8.09 -15.33 -9.47
CA LEU A 353 -9.43 -15.90 -9.26
C LEU A 353 -9.43 -17.41 -9.53
N PRO A 354 -10.32 -18.18 -8.90
CA PRO A 354 -10.55 -19.58 -9.24
C PRO A 354 -10.79 -19.75 -10.74
N GLY A 355 -10.33 -20.88 -11.30
CA GLY A 355 -10.59 -21.26 -12.69
C GLY A 355 -12.09 -21.32 -13.01
N GLU A 356 -12.41 -21.21 -14.29
CA GLU A 356 -13.79 -21.39 -14.77
C GLU A 356 -14.15 -22.88 -14.78
N ASN A 357 -15.36 -23.21 -14.36
CA ASN A 357 -15.93 -24.54 -14.55
C ASN A 357 -16.40 -24.74 -16.00
N GLU A 358 -16.92 -25.93 -16.32
CA GLU A 358 -17.43 -26.28 -17.66
C GLU A 358 -18.53 -25.34 -18.20
N LYS A 359 -19.17 -24.57 -17.31
CA LYS A 359 -20.21 -23.58 -17.66
C LYS A 359 -19.67 -22.15 -17.76
N GLY A 360 -18.36 -21.94 -17.68
CA GLY A 360 -17.72 -20.62 -17.68
C GLY A 360 -17.90 -19.84 -16.38
N LEU A 361 -18.32 -20.48 -15.28
CA LEU A 361 -18.50 -19.82 -13.99
C LEU A 361 -17.27 -20.01 -13.11
N ARG A 362 -16.89 -18.96 -12.38
CA ARG A 362 -15.88 -19.02 -11.31
C ARG A 362 -16.59 -19.16 -9.96
N LEU A 363 -16.17 -20.11 -9.15
CA LEU A 363 -16.84 -20.45 -7.90
C LEU A 363 -15.91 -20.19 -6.70
N LEU A 364 -16.43 -19.50 -5.69
CA LEU A 364 -15.81 -19.41 -4.37
C LEU A 364 -16.49 -20.41 -3.44
N HIS A 365 -15.71 -21.20 -2.71
CA HIS A 365 -16.22 -22.21 -1.80
C HIS A 365 -16.31 -21.63 -0.39
N LEU A 366 -17.49 -21.65 0.20
CA LEU A 366 -17.72 -21.13 1.55
C LEU A 366 -18.12 -22.28 2.49
N PRO A 367 -17.45 -22.44 3.64
CA PRO A 367 -17.87 -23.44 4.62
C PRO A 367 -19.20 -23.05 5.23
N VAL A 368 -20.16 -23.98 5.22
CA VAL A 368 -21.48 -23.78 5.82
C VAL A 368 -21.45 -24.29 7.26
N LYS A 369 -21.72 -23.40 8.23
CA LYS A 369 -21.90 -23.78 9.63
C LYS A 369 -23.34 -24.21 9.87
N ILE A 370 -23.55 -25.50 10.06
CA ILE A 370 -24.86 -26.06 10.44
C ILE A 370 -25.06 -25.85 11.94
N LYS A 371 -25.97 -24.95 12.33
CA LYS A 371 -26.30 -24.64 13.74
C LYS A 371 -27.44 -25.49 14.28
N THR A 372 -27.48 -26.76 13.91
CA THR A 372 -28.48 -27.72 14.38
C THR A 372 -27.84 -29.09 14.53
N ASP A 373 -28.30 -29.85 15.51
CA ASP A 373 -27.84 -31.22 15.77
C ASP A 373 -28.45 -32.24 14.79
N LYS A 374 -29.31 -31.78 13.88
CA LYS A 374 -29.87 -32.62 12.82
C LYS A 374 -28.78 -32.99 11.82
N LYS A 375 -28.69 -34.29 11.52
CA LYS A 375 -27.88 -34.81 10.41
C LYS A 375 -28.60 -34.52 9.09
N TRP A 376 -27.87 -34.02 8.12
CA TRP A 376 -28.32 -33.69 6.76
C TRP A 376 -27.73 -34.66 5.75
#